data_AF-A0A7V2ACU7-F1
#
_entry.id   AF-A0A7V2ACU7-F1
#
_cell.length_a   1.000
_cell.length_b   1.000
_cell.length_c   1.000
_cell.angle_alpha   90.00
_cell.angle_beta   90.00
_cell.angle_gamma   90.00
#
_symmetry.space_group_name_H-M   'P 1'
#
loop_
_entity.id
_entity.type
_entity.pdbx_description
1 polymer ?
#
loop_
_entity_poly.entity_id
_entity_poly.type
_entity_poly.pdbx_seq_one_letter_code
_entity_poly.pdbx_strand_id
1 'polypeptide(L)'
;LLQFLFAADRGNVAVSGRYDILSPGALAMLREIVRCCRSAAVPVSVCGEMAGQQLEAMALVGIGFRSLSMAGSSIGPARLMIRSLDVAGLADFVDTLVGGSAHSVRTALRNYARDHAVTL
;
A
#
# COMPACT_ATOMS: atom_id res chain seq x y z
N LEU A 1 -3.49 9.33 -9.65
CA LEU A 1 -2.48 9.79 -8.67
C LEU A 1 -1.07 9.36 -9.08
N LEU A 2 -0.74 8.07 -9.03
CA LEU A 2 0.64 7.61 -9.23
C LEU A 2 1.21 7.91 -10.63
N GLN A 3 0.40 7.85 -11.69
CA GLN A 3 0.84 8.24 -13.05
C GLN A 3 1.39 9.69 -13.11
N PHE A 4 0.83 10.60 -12.29
CA PHE A 4 1.27 11.99 -12.25
C PHE A 4 2.51 12.14 -11.37
N LEU A 5 2.56 11.41 -10.24
CA LEU A 5 3.73 11.37 -9.36
C LEU A 5 4.98 10.90 -10.13
N PHE A 6 4.84 9.84 -10.92
CA PHE A 6 5.94 9.26 -11.68
C PHE A 6 6.14 9.84 -13.07
N ALA A 7 5.29 10.80 -13.49
CA ALA A 7 5.24 11.32 -14.85
C ALA A 7 5.24 10.19 -15.91
N ALA A 8 4.50 9.12 -15.64
CA ALA A 8 4.49 7.89 -16.43
C ALA A 8 3.05 7.44 -16.72
N ASP A 9 2.71 7.33 -17.99
CA ASP A 9 1.41 6.83 -18.43
C ASP A 9 1.32 5.30 -18.25
N ARG A 10 0.28 4.84 -17.55
CA ARG A 10 0.00 3.41 -17.35
C ARG A 10 -0.34 2.67 -18.63
N GLY A 11 -0.85 3.36 -19.65
CA GLY A 11 -1.18 2.77 -20.95
C GLY A 11 0.02 2.63 -21.88
N ASN A 12 1.16 3.25 -21.54
CA ASN A 12 2.35 3.26 -22.37
C ASN A 12 3.36 2.20 -21.90
N VAL A 13 3.46 1.11 -22.66
CA VAL A 13 4.35 -0.03 -22.37
C VAL A 13 5.83 0.38 -22.27
N ALA A 14 6.25 1.45 -22.97
CA ALA A 14 7.64 1.92 -22.92
C ALA A 14 8.05 2.50 -21.56
N VAL A 15 7.08 2.88 -20.71
CA VAL A 15 7.31 3.50 -19.39
C VAL A 15 6.64 2.74 -18.24
N SER A 16 5.97 1.62 -18.52
CA SER A 16 5.27 0.83 -17.50
C SER A 16 6.20 0.28 -16.41
N GLY A 17 7.46 -0.03 -16.74
CA GLY A 17 8.47 -0.48 -15.78
C GLY A 17 9.11 0.63 -14.95
N ARG A 18 8.76 1.90 -15.16
CA ARG A 18 9.37 3.05 -14.45
C ARG A 18 8.74 3.34 -13.10
N TYR A 19 7.64 2.68 -12.74
CA TYR A 19 6.99 2.88 -11.46
C TYR A 19 6.54 1.58 -10.81
N ASP A 20 6.85 1.42 -9.52
CA ASP A 20 6.18 0.47 -8.65
C ASP A 20 5.35 1.25 -7.63
N ILE A 21 4.09 0.87 -7.52
CA ILE A 21 3.14 1.39 -6.54
C ILE A 21 3.57 1.06 -5.11
N LEU A 22 4.43 0.05 -4.93
CA LEU A 22 5.10 -0.33 -3.69
C LEU A 22 6.54 0.20 -3.60
N SER A 23 6.86 1.30 -4.28
CA SER A 23 8.12 2.00 -4.03
C SER A 23 8.06 2.79 -2.71
N PRO A 24 9.20 2.96 -1.99
CA PRO A 24 9.27 3.78 -0.78
C PRO A 24 8.72 5.19 -0.98
N GLY A 25 9.03 5.83 -2.11
CA GLY A 25 8.55 7.19 -2.43
C GLY A 25 7.03 7.29 -2.57
N ALA A 26 6.39 6.32 -3.24
CA ALA A 26 4.92 6.29 -3.34
C ALA A 26 4.27 6.08 -1.96
N LEU A 27 4.80 5.15 -1.17
CA LEU A 27 4.31 4.89 0.18
C LEU A 27 4.53 6.08 1.12
N ALA A 28 5.66 6.80 1.00
CA ALA A 28 5.95 8.00 1.78
C ALA A 28 4.93 9.10 1.50
N MET A 29 4.64 9.36 0.23
CA MET A 29 3.64 10.36 -0.17
C MET A 29 2.24 9.98 0.33
N LEU A 30 1.84 8.72 0.17
CA LEU A 30 0.53 8.24 0.65
C LEU A 30 0.42 8.31 2.19
N ARG A 31 1.50 7.98 2.91
CA ARG A 31 1.59 8.11 4.37
C ARG A 31 1.43 9.57 4.80
N GLU A 32 2.02 10.51 4.07
CA GLU A 32 1.87 11.93 4.35
C GLU A 32 0.42 12.40 4.20
N ILE A 33 -0.30 11.94 3.17
CA ILE A 33 -1.74 12.22 3.02
C ILE A 33 -2.51 11.70 4.24
N VAL A 34 -2.24 10.46 4.68
CA VAL A 34 -2.89 9.89 5.87
C VAL A 34 -2.59 10.72 7.12
N ARG A 35 -1.35 11.17 7.32
CA ARG A 35 -0.94 11.98 8.46
C ARG A 35 -1.67 13.33 8.48
N CYS A 36 -1.67 14.04 7.34
CA CYS A 36 -2.36 15.33 7.18
C CYS A 36 -3.87 15.21 7.45
N CYS A 37 -4.53 14.21 6.87
CA CYS A 37 -5.96 13.97 7.10
C CYS A 37 -6.23 13.65 8.57
N ARG A 38 -5.40 12.81 9.20
CA ARG A 38 -5.53 12.48 10.62
C ARG A 38 -5.36 13.71 11.53
N SER A 39 -4.36 14.56 11.28
CA SER A 39 -4.17 15.79 12.06
C SER A 39 -5.31 16.79 11.88
N ALA A 40 -5.96 16.79 10.72
CA ALA A 40 -7.12 17.62 10.44
C ALA A 40 -8.46 16.99 10.86
N ALA A 41 -8.45 15.80 11.46
CA ALA A 41 -9.66 15.01 11.76
C ALA A 41 -10.58 14.78 10.53
N VAL A 42 -9.99 14.71 9.33
CA VAL A 42 -10.70 14.46 8.07
C VAL A 42 -10.58 12.98 7.71
N PRO A 43 -11.70 12.29 7.40
CA PRO A 43 -11.63 10.90 6.95
C PRO A 43 -10.94 10.81 5.59
N VAL A 44 -10.13 9.77 5.40
CA VAL A 44 -9.47 9.47 4.13
C VAL A 44 -9.74 8.02 3.74
N SER A 45 -10.06 7.82 2.46
CA SER A 45 -10.22 6.50 1.85
C SER A 45 -9.39 6.40 0.58
N VAL A 46 -9.05 5.17 0.21
CA VAL A 46 -8.36 4.88 -1.06
C VAL A 46 -9.21 3.93 -1.88
N CYS A 47 -9.34 4.26 -3.16
CA CYS A 47 -10.03 3.47 -4.17
C CYS A 47 -9.08 3.14 -5.33
N GLY A 48 -9.53 2.25 -6.22
CA GLY A 48 -8.77 1.81 -7.38
C GLY A 48 -8.11 0.45 -7.18
N GLU A 49 -7.43 -0.02 -8.23
CA GLU A 49 -6.92 -1.40 -8.33
C GLU A 49 -5.98 -1.76 -7.18
N MET A 50 -5.15 -0.82 -6.72
CA MET A 50 -4.22 -1.01 -5.59
C MET A 50 -4.94 -1.41 -4.29
N ALA A 51 -6.15 -0.90 -4.03
CA ALA A 51 -6.91 -1.25 -2.83
C ALA A 51 -7.47 -2.69 -2.90
N GLY A 52 -7.60 -3.26 -4.11
CA GLY A 52 -8.15 -4.59 -4.33
C GLY A 52 -7.13 -5.72 -4.39
N GLN A 53 -5.84 -5.41 -4.46
CA GLN A 53 -4.75 -6.40 -4.45
C GLN A 53 -4.24 -6.60 -3.03
N GLN A 54 -4.18 -7.84 -2.53
CA GLN A 54 -3.94 -8.11 -1.10
C GLN A 54 -2.61 -7.56 -0.58
N LEU A 55 -1.52 -7.67 -1.36
CA LEU A 55 -0.21 -7.19 -0.94
C LEU A 55 -0.16 -5.65 -0.86
N GLU A 56 -0.77 -4.99 -1.83
CA GLU A 56 -0.90 -3.54 -1.87
C GLU A 56 -1.84 -3.00 -0.80
N ALA A 57 -2.98 -3.67 -0.58
CA ALA A 57 -3.90 -3.35 0.50
C ALA A 57 -3.23 -3.51 1.87
N MET A 58 -2.41 -4.54 2.05
CA MET A 58 -1.58 -4.71 3.25
C MET A 58 -0.64 -3.51 3.44
N ALA A 59 0.07 -3.07 2.40
CA ALA A 59 0.93 -1.89 2.47
C ALA A 59 0.14 -0.62 2.85
N LEU A 60 -1.05 -0.41 2.26
CA LEU A 60 -1.94 0.71 2.58
C LEU A 60 -2.37 0.71 4.06
N VAL A 61 -2.70 -0.46 4.60
CA VAL A 61 -3.02 -0.63 6.03
C VAL A 61 -1.80 -0.32 6.89
N GLY A 62 -0.60 -0.77 6.49
CA GLY A 62 0.67 -0.50 7.17
C GLY A 62 0.99 0.99 7.28
N ILE A 63 0.80 1.76 6.20
CA ILE A 63 1.00 3.23 6.24
C ILE A 63 -0.17 4.01 6.87
N GLY A 64 -1.22 3.32 7.32
CA GLY A 64 -2.25 3.89 8.18
C GLY A 64 -3.61 4.18 7.53
N PHE A 65 -3.86 3.74 6.29
CA PHE A 65 -5.23 3.78 5.75
C PHE A 65 -6.14 2.85 6.56
N ARG A 66 -7.39 3.29 6.75
CA ARG A 66 -8.43 2.53 7.47
C ARG A 66 -9.73 2.35 6.69
N SER A 67 -9.84 2.99 5.52
CA SER A 67 -10.97 2.85 4.61
C SER A 67 -10.47 2.53 3.20
N LEU A 68 -10.79 1.32 2.73
CA LEU A 68 -10.43 0.80 1.41
C LEU A 68 -11.70 0.55 0.60
N SER A 69 -11.74 1.03 -0.64
CA SER A 69 -12.82 0.77 -1.59
C SER A 69 -12.30 -0.02 -2.78
N MET A 70 -12.97 -1.13 -3.11
CA MET A 70 -12.51 -2.11 -4.09
C MET A 70 -13.67 -2.82 -4.77
N ALA A 71 -13.37 -3.61 -5.81
CA ALA A 71 -14.36 -4.48 -6.45
C ALA A 71 -14.88 -5.55 -5.48
N GLY A 72 -16.13 -5.95 -5.62
CA GLY A 72 -16.78 -6.92 -4.71
C GLY A 72 -16.02 -8.25 -4.59
N SER A 73 -15.41 -8.73 -5.68
CA SER A 73 -14.58 -9.94 -5.71
C SER A 73 -13.33 -9.85 -4.84
N SER A 74 -12.78 -8.65 -4.62
CA SER A 74 -11.59 -8.44 -3.79
C SER A 74 -11.90 -8.35 -2.29
N ILE A 75 -13.15 -8.12 -1.90
CA ILE A 75 -13.52 -7.88 -0.50
C ILE A 75 -13.25 -9.09 0.39
N GLY A 76 -13.58 -10.30 -0.09
CA GLY A 76 -13.36 -11.55 0.65
C GLY A 76 -11.88 -11.78 0.96
N PRO A 77 -11.00 -11.86 -0.06
CA PRO A 77 -9.56 -12.01 0.11
C PRO A 77 -8.93 -10.89 0.96
N ALA A 78 -9.31 -9.63 0.72
CA ALA A 78 -8.80 -8.50 1.51
C ALA A 78 -9.21 -8.60 3.00
N ARG A 79 -10.46 -9.00 3.29
CA ARG A 79 -10.93 -9.19 4.67
C ARG A 79 -10.19 -10.32 5.38
N LEU A 80 -9.91 -11.43 4.68
CA LEU A 80 -9.15 -12.55 5.24
C LEU A 80 -7.72 -12.11 5.59
N MET A 81 -7.06 -11.44 4.65
CA MET A 81 -5.74 -10.83 4.85
C MET A 81 -5.72 -9.90 6.05
N ILE A 82 -6.63 -8.92 6.12
CA ILE A 82 -6.70 -7.94 7.23
C ILE A 82 -6.90 -8.63 8.58
N ARG A 83 -7.72 -9.69 8.65
CA ARG A 83 -7.97 -10.43 9.90
C ARG A 83 -6.77 -11.26 10.37
N SER A 84 -5.81 -11.55 9.49
CA SER A 84 -4.56 -12.24 9.82
C SER A 84 -3.41 -11.30 10.20
N LEU A 85 -3.61 -9.98 10.10
CA LEU A 85 -2.55 -9.00 10.35
C LEU A 85 -2.46 -8.59 11.81
N ASP A 86 -1.23 -8.57 12.33
CA ASP A 86 -0.86 -7.60 13.36
C ASP A 86 -0.55 -6.25 12.70
N VAL A 87 -1.50 -5.32 12.85
CA VAL A 87 -1.41 -3.99 12.24
C VAL A 87 -0.32 -3.15 12.88
N ALA A 88 -0.05 -3.33 14.18
CA ALA A 88 0.97 -2.55 14.89
C ALA A 88 2.37 -2.96 14.40
N GLY A 89 2.67 -4.26 14.43
CA GLY A 89 3.93 -4.79 13.91
C GLY A 89 4.15 -4.48 12.42
N LEU A 90 3.08 -4.53 11.61
CA LEU A 90 3.19 -4.17 10.19
C LEU A 90 3.50 -2.68 10.00
N ALA A 91 2.89 -1.79 10.79
CA ALA A 91 3.14 -0.36 10.70
C ALA A 91 4.60 -0.04 11.05
N ASP A 92 5.11 -0.61 12.13
CA ASP A 92 6.51 -0.45 12.53
C ASP A 92 7.47 -0.96 11.45
N PHE A 93 7.18 -2.13 10.86
CA PHE A 93 7.97 -2.68 9.78
C PHE A 93 7.95 -1.78 8.53
N VAL A 94 6.77 -1.33 8.09
CA VAL A 94 6.63 -0.47 6.91
C VAL A 94 7.34 0.87 7.13
N ASP A 95 7.34 1.42 8.34
CA ASP A 95 8.05 2.66 8.64
C ASP A 95 9.56 2.55 8.38
N THR A 96 10.17 1.38 8.59
CA THR A 96 11.58 1.14 8.24
C THR A 96 11.84 1.14 6.73
N LEU A 97 10.83 0.79 5.93
CA LEU A 97 10.94 0.65 4.48
C LEU A 97 10.71 1.97 3.74
N VAL A 98 9.80 2.81 4.25
CA VAL A 98 9.41 4.07 3.62
C VAL A 98 10.56 5.09 3.55
N GLY A 99 11.56 4.98 4.43
CA GLY A 99 12.78 5.81 4.39
C GLY A 99 13.90 5.31 3.47
N GLY A 100 13.72 4.16 2.80
CA GLY A 100 14.75 3.54 1.98
C GLY A 100 14.84 4.08 0.54
N SER A 101 15.93 3.71 -0.15
CA SER A 101 16.16 4.03 -1.57
C SER A 101 15.85 2.87 -2.53
N ALA A 102 15.23 1.79 -2.03
CA ALA A 102 14.89 0.63 -2.83
C ALA A 102 13.89 0.99 -3.95
N HIS A 103 13.99 0.33 -5.11
CA HIS A 103 13.02 0.54 -6.19
C HIS A 103 11.61 0.02 -5.83
N SER A 104 11.54 -1.02 -5.00
CA SER A 104 10.30 -1.64 -4.55
C SER A 104 10.48 -2.30 -3.19
N VAL A 105 9.45 -2.24 -2.36
CA VAL A 105 9.37 -2.96 -1.08
C VAL A 105 8.54 -4.25 -1.17
N ARG A 106 8.11 -4.62 -2.38
CA ARG A 106 7.25 -5.78 -2.64
C ARG A 106 7.79 -7.09 -2.05
N THR A 107 9.07 -7.37 -2.28
CA THR A 107 9.73 -8.57 -1.76
C THR A 107 9.78 -8.57 -0.24
N ALA A 108 10.07 -7.41 0.37
CA ALA A 108 10.09 -7.25 1.82
C ALA A 108 8.70 -7.51 2.43
N LEU A 109 7.65 -6.96 1.83
CA LEU A 109 6.27 -7.19 2.25
C LEU A 109 5.83 -8.65 2.09
N ARG A 110 6.22 -9.32 1.00
CA ARG A 110 5.93 -10.75 0.80
C ARG A 110 6.62 -11.62 1.85
N ASN A 111 7.88 -11.32 2.17
CA ASN A 111 8.61 -12.02 3.22
C ASN A 111 7.94 -11.78 4.58
N TYR A 112 7.60 -10.53 4.90
CA TYR A 112 6.86 -10.21 6.12
C TYR A 112 5.56 -11.02 6.23
N ALA A 113 4.76 -11.06 5.16
CA ALA A 113 3.52 -11.81 5.13
C ALA A 113 3.73 -13.31 5.39
N ARG A 114 4.74 -13.92 4.76
CA ARG A 114 5.09 -15.32 4.98
C ARG A 114 5.54 -15.55 6.43
N ASP A 115 6.43 -14.72 6.93
CA ASP A 115 7.07 -14.90 8.23
C ASP A 115 6.08 -14.65 9.40
N HIS A 116 4.99 -13.91 9.15
CA HIS A 116 3.93 -13.64 10.12
C HIS A 116 2.60 -14.37 9.79
N ALA A 117 2.63 -15.35 8.89
CA ALA A 117 1.46 -16.15 8.48
C ALA A 117 0.24 -15.34 8.01
N VAL A 118 0.49 -14.19 7.36
CA VAL A 118 -0.54 -13.34 6.75
C VAL A 118 -1.08 -14.02 5.50
N THR A 119 -2.41 -14.07 5.37
CA THR A 119 -3.06 -14.70 4.23
C THR A 119 -3.13 -13.75 3.04
N LEU A 120 -2.23 -13.94 2.06
CA LEU A 120 -2.21 -13.22 0.78
C LEU A 120 -2.89 -14.00 -0.35
#